data_AF-A0A3D4WWQ5-F1
#
_entry.id   AF-A0A3D4WWQ5-F1
#
_cell.length_a   1.000
_cell.length_b   1.000
_cell.length_c   1.000
_cell.angle_alpha   90.00
_cell.angle_beta   90.00
_cell.angle_gamma   90.00
#
_symmetry.space_group_name_H-M   'P 1'
#
loop_
_entity.id
_entity.type
_entity.pdbx_description
1 polymer ?
#
loop_
_entity_poly.entity_id
_entity_poly.type
_entity_poly.pdbx_seq_one_letter_code
_entity_poly.pdbx_strand_id
1 'polypeptide(L)'
;MTNKMKIILSLSVTVAALGVAGGVAGAAWIFKEDKPPVSTGGKQFNGVAIDGLLDPTASADPQAASDVESAKLEGTSPSSFLKPGAKLTAGQSLTSPNGKYVLAQQTDGNLVLVDSAKKAQWSSQTHGKAGAYTKFGNDGNLVVYASDDSPLWHTATTGSGASFALQDDGNAVVYSSAKKGLWASKAEVYKLYPNQGLTAGQSRKSIDGRHTLVQYADGNLVVVDANKKAIWSSQTHGNPGATTHMGGDGNLVVYSSSKKPLWYSATAGNPNAAFFVQNDGNAVIRTSDGKALWGTASHGVSMLTMGQRLAVGQFRKSPNGSYMLFQQEDGNLVLRDSAGKAIWSNSVTGKGVATYIQADGNVVSRSSSGDPLWHTQTNPGRGCFLLVQNDGNLVLYKADLKVIWTR
;
A
#
# COMPACT_ATOMS: atom_id res chain seq x y z
N MET A 1 48.08 42.80 -8.05
CA MET A 1 47.32 43.17 -9.27
C MET A 1 45.90 42.70 -9.07
N THR A 2 45.02 43.67 -8.93
CA THR A 2 43.62 43.57 -8.53
C THR A 2 42.77 43.32 -9.77
N ASN A 3 41.77 42.42 -9.72
CA ASN A 3 40.59 42.57 -10.56
C ASN A 3 39.35 42.09 -9.80
N LYS A 4 38.64 43.07 -9.23
CA LYS A 4 37.27 42.97 -8.75
C LYS A 4 36.36 43.32 -9.92
N MET A 5 35.43 42.43 -10.28
CA MET A 5 34.36 42.76 -11.21
C MET A 5 33.06 42.87 -10.41
N LYS A 6 32.62 44.12 -10.21
CA LYS A 6 31.28 44.50 -9.73
C LYS A 6 30.31 44.40 -10.92
N ILE A 7 29.16 43.76 -10.73
CA ILE A 7 27.96 44.00 -11.55
C ILE A 7 26.84 44.37 -10.58
N ILE A 8 26.19 45.50 -10.88
CA ILE A 8 25.14 46.15 -10.09
C ILE A 8 23.94 46.42 -11.04
N LEU A 9 22.73 46.34 -10.46
CA LEU A 9 21.39 46.79 -10.91
C LEU A 9 20.66 45.88 -11.92
N SER A 10 19.35 45.63 -11.81
CA SER A 10 18.26 46.46 -11.24
C SER A 10 17.08 45.64 -10.73
N LEU A 11 16.57 45.98 -9.54
CA LEU A 11 15.23 45.61 -9.04
C LEU A 11 14.20 46.60 -9.61
N SER A 12 13.11 46.08 -10.17
CA SER A 12 11.91 46.88 -10.47
C SER A 12 10.78 46.44 -9.53
N VAL A 13 10.47 47.29 -8.56
CA VAL A 13 9.30 47.19 -7.69
C VAL A 13 8.21 48.03 -8.34
N THR A 14 7.05 47.43 -8.63
CA THR A 14 5.82 48.19 -8.91
C THR A 14 4.84 47.96 -7.77
N VAL A 15 4.65 49.00 -6.95
CA VAL A 15 3.54 49.12 -6.00
C VAL A 15 2.37 49.75 -6.75
N ALA A 16 1.21 49.11 -6.69
CA ALA A 16 -0.07 49.79 -6.91
C ALA A 16 -1.01 49.38 -5.78
N ALA A 17 -1.52 50.37 -5.06
CA ALA A 17 -2.36 50.21 -3.89
C ALA A 17 -3.83 50.56 -4.20
N LEU A 18 -4.72 49.76 -3.59
CA LEU A 18 -6.07 50.05 -3.09
C LEU A 18 -7.22 50.39 -4.06
N GLY A 19 -8.20 49.48 -4.05
CA GLY A 19 -9.62 49.76 -4.29
C GLY A 19 -10.47 48.68 -3.61
N VAL A 20 -11.10 49.02 -2.49
CA VAL A 20 -12.04 48.16 -1.75
C VAL A 20 -13.44 48.37 -2.32
N ALA A 21 -14.11 47.31 -2.76
CA ALA A 21 -15.56 47.25 -2.87
C ALA A 21 -16.03 45.78 -2.75
N GLY A 22 -16.96 45.53 -1.82
CA GLY A 22 -17.49 44.21 -1.50
C GLY A 22 -18.37 43.60 -2.59
N GLY A 23 -18.45 42.27 -2.56
CA GLY A 23 -19.36 41.49 -3.39
C GLY A 23 -19.16 40.00 -3.13
N VAL A 24 -20.06 39.40 -2.37
CA VAL A 24 -20.09 37.96 -2.08
C VAL A 24 -20.70 37.26 -3.30
N ALA A 25 -19.96 36.37 -3.97
CA ALA A 25 -20.52 35.44 -4.96
C ALA A 25 -19.64 34.19 -5.05
N GLY A 26 -20.27 33.02 -4.91
CA GLY A 26 -19.63 31.71 -4.93
C GLY A 26 -19.01 31.38 -6.29
N ALA A 27 -17.81 30.78 -6.25
CA ALA A 27 -17.16 30.21 -7.43
C ALA A 27 -17.28 28.69 -7.38
N ALA A 28 -18.17 28.16 -8.23
CA ALA A 28 -18.19 26.77 -8.63
C ALA A 28 -17.01 26.50 -9.57
N TRP A 29 -16.21 25.47 -9.28
CA TRP A 29 -15.16 25.01 -10.18
C TRP A 29 -15.77 24.07 -11.23
N ILE A 30 -15.88 24.55 -12.47
CA ILE A 30 -16.20 23.71 -13.63
C ILE A 30 -14.88 23.16 -14.18
N PHE A 31 -14.66 21.86 -14.05
CA PHE A 31 -13.61 21.14 -14.78
C PHE A 31 -14.09 20.95 -16.24
N LYS A 32 -13.35 21.50 -17.21
CA LYS A 32 -13.44 21.08 -18.61
C LYS A 32 -12.66 19.78 -18.74
N GLU A 33 -13.34 18.70 -19.15
CA GLU A 33 -12.70 17.46 -19.57
C GLU A 33 -11.97 17.69 -20.90
N ASP A 34 -10.65 17.65 -20.89
CA ASP A 34 -9.86 17.44 -22.10
C ASP A 34 -9.85 15.94 -22.42
N LYS A 35 -10.45 15.58 -23.56
CA LYS A 35 -10.41 14.21 -24.11
C LYS A 35 -8.95 13.80 -24.36
N PRO A 36 -8.49 12.63 -23.90
CA PRO A 36 -7.18 12.12 -24.28
C PRO A 36 -7.14 11.75 -25.77
N PRO A 37 -5.99 11.91 -26.44
CA PRO A 37 -5.87 11.67 -27.88
C PRO A 37 -6.00 10.18 -28.20
N VAL A 38 -6.76 9.90 -29.26
CA VAL A 38 -6.88 8.58 -29.89
C VAL A 38 -5.56 8.25 -30.59
N SER A 39 -4.83 7.22 -30.13
CA SER A 39 -3.73 6.63 -30.90
C SER A 39 -4.22 5.38 -31.62
N THR A 40 -4.48 5.51 -32.93
CA THR A 40 -4.63 4.39 -33.85
C THR A 40 -3.26 3.90 -34.31
N GLY A 41 -2.98 2.60 -34.17
CA GLY A 41 -1.97 1.90 -34.98
C GLY A 41 -0.72 1.37 -34.26
N GLY A 42 -0.74 0.06 -33.99
CA GLY A 42 0.38 -0.87 -34.26
C GLY A 42 1.66 -0.80 -33.41
N LYS A 43 1.77 -1.72 -32.43
CA LYS A 43 2.61 -2.93 -32.48
C LYS A 43 2.64 -3.57 -31.09
N GLN A 44 2.16 -4.82 -31.01
CA GLN A 44 2.40 -5.69 -29.87
C GLN A 44 3.91 -5.87 -29.71
N PHE A 45 4.43 -5.58 -28.52
CA PHE A 45 5.77 -5.98 -28.14
C PHE A 45 5.65 -7.00 -27.01
N ASN A 46 6.23 -8.17 -27.27
CA ASN A 46 6.22 -9.37 -26.45
C ASN A 46 6.72 -9.06 -25.03
N GLY A 47 5.78 -8.75 -24.14
CA GLY A 47 5.98 -8.94 -22.72
C GLY A 47 6.24 -10.42 -22.49
N VAL A 48 7.21 -10.74 -21.65
CA VAL A 48 7.34 -12.07 -21.06
C VAL A 48 5.95 -12.49 -20.61
N ALA A 49 5.44 -13.56 -21.20
CA ALA A 49 4.20 -14.17 -20.78
C ALA A 49 4.35 -14.54 -19.30
N ILE A 50 3.55 -13.89 -18.46
CA ILE A 50 3.26 -14.36 -17.10
C ILE A 50 2.17 -15.44 -17.14
N ASP A 51 2.00 -16.11 -18.28
CA ASP A 51 1.16 -17.31 -18.42
C ASP A 51 1.80 -18.43 -17.59
N GLY A 52 1.17 -18.71 -16.46
CA GLY A 52 1.52 -19.78 -15.54
C GLY A 52 1.60 -19.40 -14.07
N LEU A 53 1.51 -18.11 -13.70
CA LEU A 53 1.64 -17.66 -12.30
C LEU A 53 0.44 -16.85 -11.77
N LEU A 54 -0.63 -16.77 -12.56
CA LEU A 54 -1.89 -16.19 -12.12
C LEU A 54 -2.91 -17.31 -11.98
N ASP A 55 -3.10 -17.80 -10.75
CA ASP A 55 -4.45 -18.18 -10.33
C ASP A 55 -5.04 -16.98 -9.56
N PRO A 56 -5.76 -16.07 -10.24
CA PRO A 56 -6.33 -14.88 -9.64
C PRO A 56 -7.70 -15.13 -9.00
N THR A 57 -8.08 -16.38 -8.69
CA THR A 57 -9.39 -16.67 -8.07
C THR A 57 -9.54 -16.13 -6.63
N ALA A 58 -8.48 -15.69 -5.95
CA ALA A 58 -8.55 -15.06 -4.62
C ALA A 58 -8.93 -13.55 -4.66
N SER A 59 -9.84 -13.16 -5.56
CA SER A 59 -10.07 -11.76 -5.96
C SER A 59 -11.21 -11.02 -5.23
N ALA A 60 -12.10 -11.76 -4.61
CA ALA A 60 -13.17 -11.32 -3.72
C ALA A 60 -13.43 -12.57 -2.87
N ASP A 61 -13.81 -12.44 -1.61
CA ASP A 61 -14.43 -13.59 -0.93
C ASP A 61 -15.85 -13.71 -1.52
N PRO A 62 -16.12 -14.55 -2.54
CA PRO A 62 -17.44 -14.67 -3.14
C PRO A 62 -18.35 -15.50 -2.22
N GLN A 63 -17.74 -16.13 -1.19
CA GLN A 63 -18.33 -17.09 -0.28
C GLN A 63 -18.84 -16.41 1.01
N ALA A 64 -18.29 -15.25 1.37
CA ALA A 64 -18.76 -14.42 2.49
C ALA A 64 -20.26 -14.08 2.46
N ALA A 65 -20.89 -14.09 1.26
CA ALA A 65 -22.31 -13.84 1.08
C ALA A 65 -23.16 -15.13 0.94
N SER A 66 -22.61 -16.23 0.39
CA SER A 66 -23.38 -17.44 0.06
C SER A 66 -23.85 -18.21 1.28
N ASP A 67 -23.13 -18.11 2.41
CA ASP A 67 -23.34 -18.99 3.55
C ASP A 67 -24.22 -18.37 4.65
N VAL A 68 -24.76 -17.16 4.42
CA VAL A 68 -25.82 -16.58 5.27
C VAL A 68 -27.10 -17.42 5.19
N GLU A 69 -27.28 -18.19 4.11
CA GLU A 69 -28.47 -19.00 3.85
C GLU A 69 -28.52 -20.29 4.72
N SER A 70 -27.39 -20.79 5.20
CA SER A 70 -27.30 -22.04 6.00
C SER A 70 -27.17 -21.80 7.52
N ALA A 71 -26.88 -20.58 7.95
CA ALA A 71 -26.97 -20.19 9.35
C ALA A 71 -28.43 -19.88 9.71
N LYS A 72 -29.15 -20.87 10.24
CA LYS A 72 -30.44 -20.65 10.90
C LYS A 72 -30.24 -19.52 11.93
N LEU A 73 -30.88 -18.37 11.70
CA LEU A 73 -30.88 -17.20 12.57
C LEU A 73 -31.63 -17.52 13.88
N GLU A 74 -31.10 -18.44 14.69
CA GLU A 74 -31.64 -18.75 16.01
C GLU A 74 -30.85 -17.99 17.07
N GLY A 75 -31.48 -16.96 17.63
CA GLY A 75 -30.94 -16.19 18.74
C GLY A 75 -30.70 -14.73 18.39
N THR A 76 -31.77 -13.96 18.23
CA THR A 76 -31.71 -12.49 18.24
C THR A 76 -31.25 -12.00 19.61
N SER A 77 -29.99 -11.55 19.72
CA SER A 77 -29.63 -10.57 20.74
C SER A 77 -29.70 -9.18 20.08
N PRO A 78 -30.71 -8.35 20.39
CA PRO A 78 -30.98 -7.08 19.70
C PRO A 78 -30.01 -5.94 20.08
N SER A 79 -28.80 -6.24 20.57
CA SER A 79 -27.83 -5.20 20.90
C SER A 79 -26.96 -4.89 19.69
N SER A 80 -26.99 -3.66 19.21
CA SER A 80 -26.01 -3.12 18.27
C SER A 80 -24.64 -2.85 18.92
N PHE A 81 -24.43 -3.29 20.16
CA PHE A 81 -23.25 -2.99 20.97
C PHE A 81 -22.70 -4.25 21.63
N LEU A 82 -21.37 -4.36 21.70
CA LEU A 82 -20.70 -5.27 22.61
C LEU A 82 -20.04 -4.48 23.73
N LYS A 83 -20.35 -4.86 24.97
CA LYS A 83 -19.60 -4.42 26.15
C LYS A 83 -18.35 -5.29 26.31
N PRO A 84 -17.29 -4.77 26.96
CA PRO A 84 -16.13 -5.59 27.28
C PRO A 84 -16.52 -6.87 28.04
N GLY A 85 -15.92 -7.99 27.63
CA GLY A 85 -16.23 -9.33 28.12
C GLY A 85 -17.24 -10.11 27.26
N ALA A 86 -18.01 -9.44 26.39
CA ALA A 86 -19.00 -10.10 25.55
C ALA A 86 -18.37 -10.98 24.45
N LYS A 87 -19.09 -12.04 24.07
CA LYS A 87 -18.72 -12.98 23.00
C LYS A 87 -19.85 -13.12 21.98
N LEU A 88 -19.48 -13.35 20.73
CA LEU A 88 -20.33 -13.84 19.66
C LEU A 88 -19.79 -15.20 19.22
N THR A 89 -20.52 -16.27 19.49
CA THR A 89 -20.19 -17.62 19.00
C THR A 89 -20.70 -17.83 17.59
N ALA A 90 -20.24 -18.89 16.92
CA ALA A 90 -20.76 -19.29 15.60
C ALA A 90 -22.30 -19.27 15.55
N GLY A 91 -22.85 -18.64 14.52
CA GLY A 91 -24.29 -18.40 14.30
C GLY A 91 -24.84 -17.13 14.95
N GLN A 92 -24.15 -16.54 15.94
CA GLN A 92 -24.62 -15.32 16.61
C GLN A 92 -24.29 -14.06 15.79
N SER A 93 -25.11 -13.02 16.00
CA SER A 93 -24.95 -11.76 15.29
C SER A 93 -25.36 -10.55 16.13
N LEU A 94 -24.93 -9.38 15.67
CA LEU A 94 -25.42 -8.07 16.07
C LEU A 94 -26.16 -7.44 14.91
N THR A 95 -27.18 -6.64 15.21
CA THR A 95 -27.94 -5.90 14.21
C THR A 95 -27.86 -4.40 14.49
N SER A 96 -27.71 -3.58 13.44
CA SER A 96 -27.73 -2.11 13.57
C SER A 96 -29.10 -1.64 14.09
N PRO A 97 -29.17 -0.48 14.78
CA PRO A 97 -30.43 0.06 15.30
C PRO A 97 -31.55 0.18 14.25
N ASN A 98 -31.22 0.53 13.01
CA ASN A 98 -32.15 0.62 11.89
C ASN A 98 -32.48 -0.72 11.20
N GLY A 99 -31.94 -1.83 11.68
CA GLY A 99 -32.17 -3.18 11.14
C GLY A 99 -31.46 -3.50 9.82
N LYS A 100 -30.74 -2.56 9.21
CA LYS A 100 -30.20 -2.70 7.84
C LYS A 100 -28.86 -3.42 7.75
N TYR A 101 -28.11 -3.51 8.85
CA TYR A 101 -26.78 -4.12 8.85
C TYR A 101 -26.69 -5.19 9.92
N VAL A 102 -26.00 -6.27 9.59
CA VAL A 102 -25.80 -7.40 10.51
C VAL A 102 -24.32 -7.77 10.53
N LEU A 103 -23.72 -7.82 11.72
CA LEU A 103 -22.39 -8.39 11.95
C LEU A 103 -22.56 -9.80 12.52
N ALA A 104 -22.24 -10.82 11.75
CA ALA A 104 -22.44 -12.21 12.12
C ALA A 104 -21.11 -12.96 12.24
N GLN A 105 -20.95 -13.72 13.34
CA GLN A 105 -19.93 -14.75 13.42
C GLN A 105 -20.50 -15.99 12.71
N GLN A 106 -20.10 -16.21 11.47
CA GLN A 106 -20.57 -17.31 10.63
C GLN A 106 -20.01 -18.67 11.12
N THR A 107 -20.69 -19.75 10.74
CA THR A 107 -20.36 -21.14 11.15
C THR A 107 -19.09 -21.67 10.50
N ASP A 108 -18.71 -21.13 9.35
CA ASP A 108 -17.43 -21.35 8.66
C ASP A 108 -16.24 -20.71 9.40
N GLY A 109 -16.50 -19.90 10.44
CA GLY A 109 -15.50 -19.21 11.25
C GLY A 109 -15.25 -17.75 10.86
N ASN A 110 -15.92 -17.22 9.86
CA ASN A 110 -15.75 -15.84 9.40
C ASN A 110 -16.60 -14.86 10.22
N LEU A 111 -16.06 -13.71 10.62
CA LEU A 111 -16.84 -12.59 11.15
C LEU A 111 -17.15 -11.63 10.00
N VAL A 112 -18.43 -11.52 9.62
CA VAL A 112 -18.84 -10.79 8.41
C VAL A 112 -19.88 -9.73 8.73
N LEU A 113 -19.66 -8.52 8.23
CA LEU A 113 -20.63 -7.43 8.22
C LEU A 113 -21.34 -7.41 6.87
N VAL A 114 -22.65 -7.57 6.85
CA VAL A 114 -23.49 -7.55 5.65
C VAL A 114 -24.53 -6.44 5.72
N ASP A 115 -24.98 -5.97 4.55
CA ASP A 115 -26.15 -5.11 4.42
C ASP A 115 -27.46 -5.92 4.30
N SER A 116 -28.58 -5.22 4.13
CA SER A 116 -29.91 -5.81 3.98
C SER A 116 -30.06 -6.67 2.72
N ALA A 117 -29.24 -6.43 1.70
CA ALA A 117 -29.17 -7.25 0.48
C ALA A 117 -28.19 -8.43 0.62
N LYS A 118 -27.68 -8.69 1.84
CA LYS A 118 -26.70 -9.73 2.16
C LYS A 118 -25.36 -9.55 1.46
N LYS A 119 -25.07 -8.34 0.99
CA LYS A 119 -23.76 -8.02 0.42
C LYS A 119 -22.77 -7.75 1.55
N ALA A 120 -21.67 -8.49 1.55
CA ALA A 120 -20.56 -8.26 2.48
C ALA A 120 -19.97 -6.85 2.31
N GLN A 121 -19.98 -6.09 3.40
CA GLN A 121 -19.37 -4.77 3.51
C GLN A 121 -17.97 -4.85 4.13
N TRP A 122 -17.75 -5.83 5.01
CA TRP A 122 -16.48 -6.11 5.66
C TRP A 122 -16.44 -7.58 6.14
N SER A 123 -15.25 -8.15 6.25
CA SER A 123 -15.03 -9.51 6.78
C SER A 123 -13.67 -9.59 7.48
N SER A 124 -13.57 -10.41 8.53
CA SER A 124 -12.30 -10.76 9.19
C SER A 124 -11.39 -11.65 8.34
N GLN A 125 -11.90 -12.23 7.25
CA GLN A 125 -11.20 -13.16 6.36
C GLN A 125 -10.68 -14.39 7.13
N THR A 126 -11.54 -14.95 8.00
CA THR A 126 -11.25 -16.13 8.84
C THR A 126 -12.10 -17.35 8.47
N HIS A 127 -12.64 -17.40 7.25
CA HIS A 127 -13.39 -18.56 6.74
C HIS A 127 -12.57 -19.86 6.77
N GLY A 128 -13.24 -21.01 6.85
CA GLY A 128 -12.61 -22.32 7.00
C GLY A 128 -12.08 -22.63 8.40
N LYS A 129 -12.46 -21.82 9.41
CA LYS A 129 -12.12 -21.98 10.83
C LYS A 129 -13.36 -22.30 11.65
N ALA A 130 -14.03 -23.40 11.31
CA ALA A 130 -15.26 -23.82 11.96
C ALA A 130 -15.13 -23.84 13.49
N GLY A 131 -16.14 -23.29 14.17
CA GLY A 131 -16.12 -23.12 15.63
C GLY A 131 -15.39 -21.88 16.14
N ALA A 132 -14.86 -21.02 15.26
CA ALA A 132 -14.32 -19.73 15.66
C ALA A 132 -15.40 -18.84 16.29
N TYR A 133 -14.96 -17.95 17.18
CA TYR A 133 -15.82 -17.03 17.91
C TYR A 133 -15.18 -15.65 18.03
N THR A 134 -16.01 -14.62 18.14
CA THR A 134 -15.54 -13.25 18.38
C THR A 134 -15.69 -12.89 19.86
N LYS A 135 -14.69 -12.22 20.42
CA LYS A 135 -14.72 -11.68 21.78
C LYS A 135 -14.29 -10.22 21.77
N PHE A 136 -15.06 -9.37 22.44
CA PHE A 136 -14.64 -8.02 22.75
C PHE A 136 -14.04 -8.02 24.16
N GLY A 137 -12.72 -7.93 24.26
CA GLY A 137 -11.97 -8.06 25.50
C GLY A 137 -12.10 -6.87 26.45
N ASN A 138 -11.78 -7.10 27.73
CA ASN A 138 -11.69 -6.05 28.76
C ASN A 138 -10.56 -5.04 28.50
N ASP A 139 -9.60 -5.43 27.67
CA ASP A 139 -8.51 -4.62 27.15
C ASP A 139 -8.94 -3.68 26.01
N GLY A 140 -10.19 -3.78 25.55
CA GLY A 140 -10.71 -2.97 24.46
C GLY A 140 -10.33 -3.45 23.07
N ASN A 141 -9.89 -4.70 22.92
CA ASN A 141 -9.61 -5.33 21.63
C ASN A 141 -10.78 -6.24 21.20
N LEU A 142 -11.22 -6.14 19.96
CA LEU A 142 -12.11 -7.12 19.34
C LEU A 142 -11.27 -8.17 18.62
N VAL A 143 -11.42 -9.43 19.00
CA VAL A 143 -10.60 -10.54 18.50
C VAL A 143 -11.50 -11.68 18.03
N VAL A 144 -11.21 -12.22 16.85
CA VAL A 144 -11.73 -13.52 16.40
C VAL A 144 -10.73 -14.57 16.85
N TYR A 145 -11.19 -15.54 17.63
CA TYR A 145 -10.42 -16.68 18.09
C TYR A 145 -10.87 -17.95 17.36
N ALA A 146 -9.94 -18.85 17.08
CA ALA A 146 -10.25 -20.22 16.70
C ALA A 146 -10.87 -20.98 17.89
N SER A 147 -11.36 -22.19 17.63
CA SER A 147 -11.94 -23.07 18.65
C SER A 147 -10.94 -23.51 19.74
N ASP A 148 -9.64 -23.39 19.49
CA ASP A 148 -8.55 -23.66 20.43
C ASP A 148 -8.04 -22.40 21.16
N ASP A 149 -8.79 -21.30 21.11
CA ASP A 149 -8.44 -19.99 21.69
C ASP A 149 -7.22 -19.30 21.05
N SER A 150 -6.71 -19.79 19.92
CA SER A 150 -5.69 -19.06 19.16
C SER A 150 -6.29 -17.85 18.43
N PRO A 151 -5.67 -16.66 18.46
CA PRO A 151 -6.19 -15.49 17.77
C PRO A 151 -6.01 -15.61 16.25
N LEU A 152 -7.10 -15.45 15.51
CA LEU A 152 -7.15 -15.50 14.04
C LEU A 152 -7.13 -14.10 13.41
N TRP A 153 -7.80 -13.14 14.06
CA TRP A 153 -7.87 -11.74 13.62
C TRP A 153 -8.14 -10.83 14.82
N HIS A 154 -7.68 -9.58 14.78
CA HIS A 154 -8.02 -8.60 15.81
C HIS A 154 -7.99 -7.15 15.30
N THR A 155 -8.71 -6.27 16.00
CA THR A 155 -8.70 -4.82 15.74
C THR A 155 -7.39 -4.12 16.10
N ALA A 156 -6.53 -4.76 16.91
CA ALA A 156 -5.29 -4.18 17.45
C ALA A 156 -5.53 -2.90 18.29
N THR A 157 -6.74 -2.74 18.81
CA THR A 157 -7.10 -1.62 19.69
C THR A 157 -6.78 -1.97 21.14
N THR A 158 -6.53 -0.95 21.94
CA THR A 158 -6.27 -1.08 23.39
C THR A 158 -6.99 0.03 24.15
N GLY A 159 -7.31 -0.22 25.41
CA GLY A 159 -7.91 0.75 26.33
C GLY A 159 -9.08 0.14 27.13
N SER A 160 -8.94 0.14 28.44
CA SER A 160 -10.01 -0.29 29.35
C SER A 160 -11.24 0.61 29.23
N GLY A 161 -12.44 0.00 29.19
CA GLY A 161 -13.71 0.74 29.06
C GLY A 161 -14.04 1.17 27.63
N ALA A 162 -13.36 0.61 26.63
CA ALA A 162 -13.76 0.73 25.24
C ALA A 162 -15.14 0.07 25.01
N SER A 163 -15.80 0.45 23.92
CA SER A 163 -17.06 -0.16 23.46
C SER A 163 -16.98 -0.49 21.98
N PHE A 164 -17.71 -1.52 21.56
CA PHE A 164 -17.91 -1.81 20.16
C PHE A 164 -19.36 -1.50 19.76
N ALA A 165 -19.54 -0.85 18.62
CA ALA A 165 -20.85 -0.44 18.12
C ALA A 165 -21.00 -0.74 16.62
N LEU A 166 -22.10 -1.37 16.25
CA LEU A 166 -22.58 -1.49 14.88
C LEU A 166 -23.57 -0.34 14.59
N GLN A 167 -23.27 0.46 13.57
CA GLN A 167 -23.96 1.71 13.28
C GLN A 167 -24.91 1.60 12.10
N ASP A 168 -25.85 2.54 12.04
CA ASP A 168 -26.88 2.64 11.02
C ASP A 168 -26.36 2.96 9.61
N ASP A 169 -25.10 3.39 9.51
CA ASP A 169 -24.43 3.66 8.24
C ASP A 169 -23.66 2.44 7.71
N GLY A 170 -23.72 1.29 8.40
CA GLY A 170 -22.96 0.09 8.04
C GLY A 170 -21.50 0.15 8.44
N ASN A 171 -21.16 0.96 9.45
CA ASN A 171 -19.83 0.97 10.06
C ASN A 171 -19.87 0.23 11.40
N ALA A 172 -18.89 -0.65 11.62
CA ALA A 172 -18.62 -1.24 12.92
C ALA A 172 -17.40 -0.53 13.51
N VAL A 173 -17.51 -0.03 14.74
CA VAL A 173 -16.51 0.88 15.33
C VAL A 173 -16.16 0.44 16.75
N VAL A 174 -14.86 0.40 17.05
CA VAL A 174 -14.36 0.37 18.43
C VAL A 174 -14.13 1.80 18.88
N TYR A 175 -14.78 2.20 19.96
CA TYR A 175 -14.60 3.48 20.61
C TYR A 175 -13.78 3.31 21.90
N SER A 176 -12.90 4.26 22.19
CA SER A 176 -12.33 4.40 23.53
C SER A 176 -13.39 4.82 24.55
N SER A 177 -13.06 4.76 25.83
CA SER A 177 -13.89 5.31 26.91
C SER A 177 -14.21 6.81 26.74
N ALA A 178 -13.32 7.56 26.06
CA ALA A 178 -13.51 8.96 25.69
C ALA A 178 -14.30 9.16 24.37
N LYS A 179 -14.94 8.11 23.85
CA LYS A 179 -15.70 8.12 22.59
C LYS A 179 -14.89 8.47 21.33
N LYS A 180 -13.56 8.30 21.37
CA LYS A 180 -12.71 8.42 20.19
C LYS A 180 -12.73 7.09 19.41
N GLY A 181 -13.01 7.14 18.11
CA GLY A 181 -12.92 5.94 17.25
C GLY A 181 -11.47 5.45 17.18
N LEU A 182 -11.23 4.23 17.63
CA LEU A 182 -9.92 3.56 17.60
C LEU A 182 -9.77 2.68 16.35
N TRP A 183 -10.87 2.10 15.90
CA TRP A 183 -10.95 1.22 14.72
C TRP A 183 -12.32 1.34 14.06
N ALA A 184 -12.38 1.16 12.73
CA ALA A 184 -13.63 1.18 11.96
C ALA A 184 -13.58 0.19 10.79
N SER A 185 -14.63 -0.63 10.61
CA SER A 185 -14.70 -1.66 9.56
C SER A 185 -14.58 -1.09 8.15
N LYS A 186 -15.18 0.07 7.88
CA LYS A 186 -15.05 0.75 6.58
C LYS A 186 -13.60 1.18 6.29
N ALA A 187 -12.83 1.52 7.32
CA ALA A 187 -11.43 1.92 7.16
C ALA A 187 -10.53 0.71 6.90
N GLU A 188 -10.79 -0.43 7.53
CA GLU A 188 -10.08 -1.71 7.25
C GLU A 188 -10.20 -2.17 5.82
N VAL A 189 -11.17 -1.68 5.05
CA VAL A 189 -11.24 -2.03 3.63
C VAL A 189 -9.98 -1.54 2.91
N TYR A 190 -9.56 -0.29 3.14
CA TYR A 190 -8.47 0.35 2.41
C TYR A 190 -7.23 0.63 3.26
N LYS A 191 -7.23 0.31 4.55
CA LYS A 191 -6.16 0.63 5.49
C LYS A 191 -5.65 -0.61 6.21
N LEU A 192 -4.34 -0.69 6.40
CA LEU A 192 -3.69 -1.61 7.33
C LEU A 192 -3.08 -0.78 8.46
N TYR A 193 -3.63 -0.93 9.66
CA TYR A 193 -3.21 -0.20 10.85
C TYR A 193 -1.89 -0.75 11.42
N PRO A 194 -1.19 0.02 12.27
CA PRO A 194 -0.06 -0.52 13.02
C PRO A 194 -0.47 -1.77 13.82
N ASN A 195 0.46 -2.72 13.89
CA ASN A 195 0.31 -4.05 14.49
C ASN A 195 -0.72 -4.95 13.80
N GLN A 196 -1.10 -4.65 12.57
CA GLN A 196 -1.89 -5.55 11.74
C GLN A 196 -1.06 -6.16 10.62
N GLY A 197 -1.59 -7.24 10.03
CA GLY A 197 -0.93 -7.91 8.93
C GLY A 197 -1.91 -8.53 7.94
N LEU A 198 -1.34 -9.10 6.89
CA LEU A 198 -2.01 -9.93 5.90
C LEU A 198 -1.31 -11.29 5.85
N THR A 199 -2.11 -12.36 5.89
CA THR A 199 -1.67 -13.71 5.55
C THR A 199 -2.07 -14.06 4.11
N ALA A 200 -1.67 -15.23 3.62
CA ALA A 200 -1.98 -15.66 2.26
C ALA A 200 -3.49 -15.58 1.96
N GLY A 201 -3.83 -14.97 0.83
CA GLY A 201 -5.20 -14.71 0.38
C GLY A 201 -5.83 -13.44 0.94
N GLN A 202 -5.25 -12.84 1.99
CA GLN A 202 -5.80 -11.63 2.59
C GLN A 202 -5.45 -10.36 1.81
N SER A 203 -6.34 -9.38 1.87
CA SER A 203 -6.23 -8.16 1.05
C SER A 203 -6.77 -6.88 1.70
N ARG A 204 -6.41 -5.75 1.09
CA ARG A 204 -6.96 -4.41 1.31
C ARG A 204 -7.31 -3.79 -0.03
N LYS A 205 -8.50 -3.21 -0.17
CA LYS A 205 -9.04 -2.65 -1.40
C LYS A 205 -9.27 -1.15 -1.27
N SER A 206 -9.00 -0.39 -2.32
CA SER A 206 -9.34 1.03 -2.38
C SER A 206 -10.84 1.25 -2.16
N ILE A 207 -11.22 2.44 -1.70
CA ILE A 207 -12.62 2.79 -1.41
C ILE A 207 -13.51 2.61 -2.66
N ASP A 208 -13.00 2.99 -3.83
CA ASP A 208 -13.70 2.83 -5.10
C ASP A 208 -13.64 1.41 -5.70
N GLY A 209 -12.98 0.49 -5.01
CA GLY A 209 -12.86 -0.91 -5.42
C GLY A 209 -11.87 -1.19 -6.54
N ARG A 210 -11.22 -0.17 -7.14
CA ARG A 210 -10.41 -0.33 -8.35
C ARG A 210 -9.00 -0.88 -8.12
N HIS A 211 -8.50 -0.83 -6.89
CA HIS A 211 -7.14 -1.24 -6.55
C HIS A 211 -7.13 -2.14 -5.33
N THR A 212 -6.31 -3.19 -5.33
CA THR A 212 -6.24 -4.14 -4.23
C THR A 212 -4.79 -4.47 -3.89
N LEU A 213 -4.39 -4.29 -2.64
CA LEU A 213 -3.20 -4.92 -2.05
C LEU A 213 -3.55 -6.35 -1.65
N VAL A 214 -2.81 -7.34 -2.12
CA VAL A 214 -3.04 -8.77 -1.87
C VAL A 214 -1.73 -9.43 -1.41
N GLN A 215 -1.80 -10.20 -0.33
CA GLN A 215 -0.74 -11.15 0.05
C GLN A 215 -1.03 -12.48 -0.65
N TYR A 216 -0.32 -12.80 -1.72
CA TYR A 216 -0.48 -14.04 -2.46
C TYR A 216 0.09 -15.25 -1.71
N ALA A 217 -0.44 -16.44 -2.03
CA ALA A 217 -0.07 -17.71 -1.42
C ALA A 217 1.38 -18.15 -1.73
N ASP A 218 1.94 -17.68 -2.84
CA ASP A 218 3.34 -17.85 -3.22
C ASP A 218 4.30 -17.00 -2.35
N GLY A 219 3.75 -16.18 -1.46
CA GLY A 219 4.48 -15.29 -0.55
C GLY A 219 4.63 -13.86 -1.03
N ASN A 220 4.13 -13.52 -2.22
CA ASN A 220 4.29 -12.18 -2.79
C ASN A 220 3.24 -11.19 -2.27
N LEU A 221 3.67 -10.03 -1.78
CA LEU A 221 2.77 -8.89 -1.54
C LEU A 221 2.68 -8.02 -2.82
N VAL A 222 1.48 -7.80 -3.33
CA VAL A 222 1.26 -7.20 -4.66
C VAL A 222 0.10 -6.20 -4.59
N VAL A 223 0.21 -5.07 -5.31
CA VAL A 223 -0.93 -4.20 -5.61
C VAL A 223 -1.38 -4.47 -7.04
N VAL A 224 -2.67 -4.74 -7.24
CA VAL A 224 -3.29 -4.99 -8.54
C VAL A 224 -4.40 -3.98 -8.85
N ASP A 225 -4.68 -3.78 -10.14
CA ASP A 225 -5.87 -3.05 -10.61
C ASP A 225 -7.14 -3.94 -10.61
N ALA A 226 -8.25 -3.37 -11.08
CA ALA A 226 -9.54 -4.05 -11.17
C ALA A 226 -9.52 -5.30 -12.07
N ASN A 227 -8.62 -5.33 -13.07
CA ASN A 227 -8.42 -6.45 -13.99
C ASN A 227 -7.36 -7.45 -13.48
N LYS A 228 -6.94 -7.33 -12.23
CA LYS A 228 -5.89 -8.16 -11.60
C LYS A 228 -4.51 -8.02 -12.22
N LYS A 229 -4.29 -6.96 -13.00
CA LYS A 229 -2.95 -6.63 -13.48
C LYS A 229 -2.13 -6.07 -12.32
N ALA A 230 -0.95 -6.64 -12.11
CA ALA A 230 -0.01 -6.13 -11.12
C ALA A 230 0.47 -4.71 -11.47
N ILE A 231 0.33 -3.81 -10.51
CA ILE A 231 0.85 -2.43 -10.52
C ILE A 231 2.16 -2.36 -9.73
N TRP A 232 2.24 -3.10 -8.63
CA TRP A 232 3.43 -3.16 -7.77
C TRP A 232 3.59 -4.55 -7.16
N SER A 233 4.82 -4.96 -6.88
CA SER A 233 5.14 -6.20 -6.15
C SER A 233 6.36 -6.02 -5.26
N SER A 234 6.30 -6.63 -4.06
CA SER A 234 7.41 -6.77 -3.11
C SER A 234 8.51 -7.74 -3.57
N GLN A 235 8.25 -8.52 -4.64
CA GLN A 235 9.17 -9.52 -5.20
C GLN A 235 9.53 -10.66 -4.23
N THR A 236 8.62 -11.02 -3.32
CA THR A 236 8.83 -12.09 -2.32
C THR A 236 8.20 -13.43 -2.71
N HIS A 237 7.85 -13.63 -3.99
CA HIS A 237 7.33 -14.89 -4.51
C HIS A 237 8.31 -16.06 -4.29
N GLY A 238 7.80 -17.30 -4.26
CA GLY A 238 8.57 -18.49 -3.92
C GLY A 238 8.77 -18.72 -2.42
N ASN A 239 8.07 -17.96 -1.57
CA ASN A 239 8.11 -18.06 -0.11
C ASN A 239 6.71 -18.37 0.44
N PRO A 240 6.15 -19.57 0.19
CA PRO A 240 4.81 -19.92 0.66
C PRO A 240 4.72 -19.80 2.19
N GLY A 241 3.59 -19.26 2.66
CA GLY A 241 3.36 -18.94 4.07
C GLY A 241 4.01 -17.63 4.53
N ALA A 242 4.54 -16.80 3.63
CA ALA A 242 4.96 -15.45 3.98
C ALA A 242 3.75 -14.58 4.40
N THR A 243 4.03 -13.62 5.27
CA THR A 243 3.01 -12.74 5.87
C THR A 243 3.49 -11.30 5.84
N THR A 244 2.58 -10.36 5.59
CA THR A 244 2.86 -8.92 5.65
C THR A 244 2.46 -8.39 7.02
N HIS A 245 3.28 -7.56 7.63
CA HIS A 245 3.03 -6.95 8.94
C HIS A 245 3.34 -5.45 8.87
N MET A 246 2.35 -4.61 9.16
CA MET A 246 2.54 -3.19 9.43
C MET A 246 2.92 -3.04 10.89
N GLY A 247 4.21 -2.89 11.19
CA GLY A 247 4.72 -2.80 12.56
C GLY A 247 4.25 -1.55 13.30
N GLY A 248 4.15 -1.66 14.63
CA GLY A 248 3.89 -0.52 15.51
C GLY A 248 4.94 0.60 15.42
N ASP A 249 6.14 0.27 14.96
CA ASP A 249 7.26 1.17 14.68
C ASP A 249 7.10 1.96 13.35
N GLY A 250 6.05 1.66 12.58
CA GLY A 250 5.76 2.30 11.30
C GLY A 250 6.40 1.65 10.09
N ASN A 251 7.00 0.46 10.22
CA ASN A 251 7.60 -0.27 9.10
C ASN A 251 6.63 -1.33 8.55
N LEU A 252 6.40 -1.35 7.23
CA LEU A 252 5.69 -2.45 6.58
C LEU A 252 6.72 -3.51 6.17
N VAL A 253 6.56 -4.74 6.65
CA VAL A 253 7.53 -5.83 6.44
C VAL A 253 6.82 -7.08 5.93
N VAL A 254 7.37 -7.73 4.90
CA VAL A 254 7.00 -9.10 4.52
C VAL A 254 7.97 -10.05 5.20
N TYR A 255 7.46 -10.96 6.02
CA TYR A 255 8.22 -12.01 6.70
C TYR A 255 7.96 -13.37 6.05
N SER A 256 8.99 -14.21 5.97
CA SER A 256 8.83 -15.64 5.66
C SER A 256 8.01 -16.35 6.75
N SER A 257 7.60 -17.59 6.47
CA SER A 257 6.98 -18.48 7.47
C SER A 257 7.84 -18.69 8.71
N SER A 258 9.17 -18.65 8.56
CA SER A 258 10.16 -18.71 9.64
C SER A 258 10.49 -17.34 10.28
N LYS A 259 9.67 -16.31 10.04
CA LYS A 259 9.80 -14.95 10.58
C LYS A 259 11.09 -14.21 10.17
N LYS A 260 11.73 -14.61 9.07
CA LYS A 260 12.83 -13.85 8.48
C LYS A 260 12.27 -12.73 7.59
N PRO A 261 12.74 -11.47 7.71
CA PRO A 261 12.29 -10.39 6.83
C PRO A 261 12.76 -10.65 5.39
N LEU A 262 11.81 -10.66 4.45
CA LEU A 262 12.05 -10.83 3.01
C LEU A 262 12.07 -9.49 2.27
N TRP A 263 11.23 -8.55 2.71
CA TRP A 263 11.13 -7.19 2.19
C TRP A 263 10.64 -6.23 3.28
N TYR A 264 11.02 -4.95 3.22
CA TYR A 264 10.48 -3.92 4.11
C TYR A 264 10.46 -2.52 3.48
N SER A 265 9.57 -1.64 3.94
CA SER A 265 9.39 -0.27 3.43
C SER A 265 10.44 0.74 3.89
N ALA A 266 11.22 0.37 4.91
CA ALA A 266 12.26 1.21 5.54
C ALA A 266 11.69 2.49 6.18
N THR A 267 10.49 2.39 6.75
CA THR A 267 9.78 3.51 7.41
C THR A 267 9.75 3.39 8.94
N ALA A 268 10.59 2.53 9.52
CA ALA A 268 10.72 2.37 10.97
C ALA A 268 11.08 3.69 11.68
N GLY A 269 10.67 3.81 12.95
CA GLY A 269 10.83 5.03 13.75
C GLY A 269 9.69 6.04 13.60
N ASN A 270 8.62 5.65 12.91
CA ASN A 270 7.41 6.45 12.73
C ASN A 270 6.22 5.76 13.41
N PRO A 271 6.14 5.79 14.75
CA PRO A 271 5.12 5.06 15.48
C PRO A 271 3.73 5.51 15.06
N ASN A 272 2.79 4.56 15.04
CA ASN A 272 1.41 4.75 14.59
C ASN A 272 1.23 5.08 13.09
N ALA A 273 2.28 4.98 12.28
CA ALA A 273 2.11 5.06 10.83
C ALA A 273 1.27 3.88 10.32
N ALA A 274 0.47 4.12 9.29
CA ALA A 274 -0.44 3.14 8.71
C ALA A 274 -0.29 3.10 7.20
N PHE A 275 -0.64 1.96 6.61
CA PHE A 275 -0.65 1.76 5.17
C PHE A 275 -2.05 1.98 4.59
N PHE A 276 -2.15 2.57 3.42
CA PHE A 276 -3.41 2.92 2.75
C PHE A 276 -3.37 2.50 1.29
N VAL A 277 -4.40 1.83 0.78
CA VAL A 277 -4.64 1.61 -0.66
C VAL A 277 -5.53 2.73 -1.16
N GLN A 278 -5.02 3.58 -2.04
CA GLN A 278 -5.75 4.76 -2.52
C GLN A 278 -6.46 4.48 -3.84
N ASN A 279 -7.46 5.31 -4.15
CA ASN A 279 -8.24 5.23 -5.38
C ASN A 279 -7.41 5.51 -6.65
N ASP A 280 -6.26 6.19 -6.53
CA ASP A 280 -5.34 6.46 -7.63
C ASP A 280 -4.37 5.29 -7.93
N GLY A 281 -4.47 4.19 -7.18
CA GLY A 281 -3.59 3.03 -7.32
C GLY A 281 -2.27 3.14 -6.55
N ASN A 282 -2.02 4.28 -5.90
CA ASN A 282 -0.93 4.40 -4.95
C ASN A 282 -1.30 3.73 -3.63
N ALA A 283 -0.40 2.91 -3.11
CA ALA A 283 -0.55 2.27 -1.82
C ALA A 283 0.58 2.75 -0.89
N VAL A 284 0.23 3.51 0.14
CA VAL A 284 1.12 4.49 0.78
C VAL A 284 1.13 4.33 2.29
N ILE A 285 2.29 4.48 2.90
CA ILE A 285 2.47 4.57 4.35
C ILE A 285 2.44 6.04 4.73
N ARG A 286 1.57 6.40 5.67
CA ARG A 286 1.50 7.75 6.24
C ARG A 286 1.63 7.70 7.75
N THR A 287 2.27 8.72 8.31
CA THR A 287 2.20 9.05 9.73
C THR A 287 0.77 9.41 10.15
N SER A 288 0.53 9.49 11.46
CA SER A 288 -0.78 9.82 12.03
C SER A 288 -1.29 11.23 11.67
N ASP A 289 -0.39 12.18 11.38
CA ASP A 289 -0.70 13.54 10.90
C ASP A 289 -0.84 13.63 9.37
N GLY A 290 -0.72 12.49 8.66
CA GLY A 290 -0.97 12.40 7.22
C GLY A 290 0.24 12.61 6.32
N LYS A 291 1.44 12.84 6.86
CA LYS A 291 2.67 12.90 6.06
C LYS A 291 2.96 11.54 5.42
N ALA A 292 3.16 11.53 4.10
CA ALA A 292 3.57 10.33 3.38
C ALA A 292 5.05 9.99 3.66
N LEU A 293 5.30 8.72 4.00
CA LEU A 293 6.63 8.17 4.27
C LEU A 293 7.14 7.31 3.11
N TRP A 294 6.24 6.59 2.45
CA TRP A 294 6.52 5.66 1.35
C TRP A 294 5.25 5.40 0.55
N GLY A 295 5.30 5.04 -0.73
CA GLY A 295 4.12 4.53 -1.45
C GLY A 295 4.42 3.72 -2.70
N THR A 296 3.53 2.87 -3.19
CA THR A 296 3.78 2.00 -4.35
C THR A 296 3.90 2.76 -5.65
N ALA A 297 3.35 3.99 -5.74
CA ALA A 297 3.66 4.88 -6.85
C ALA A 297 5.17 5.22 -6.89
N SER A 298 5.90 5.11 -5.77
CA SER A 298 7.38 5.13 -5.72
C SER A 298 8.05 3.95 -6.45
N HIS A 299 7.27 3.02 -7.01
CA HIS A 299 7.71 1.96 -7.91
C HIS A 299 6.98 2.13 -9.25
N GLY A 300 7.58 2.92 -10.12
CA GLY A 300 6.99 3.38 -11.38
C GLY A 300 7.27 4.86 -11.60
N VAL A 301 7.34 5.64 -10.52
CA VAL A 301 8.00 6.93 -10.48
C VAL A 301 9.46 6.78 -10.01
N SER A 302 10.26 7.71 -10.48
CA SER A 302 11.62 8.21 -10.20
C SER A 302 12.56 7.45 -9.29
N MET A 303 12.06 6.77 -8.27
CA MET A 303 12.83 6.32 -7.13
C MET A 303 13.06 4.81 -7.14
N LEU A 304 14.29 4.39 -6.88
CA LEU A 304 14.68 3.03 -6.54
C LEU A 304 15.23 3.10 -5.10
N THR A 305 14.75 2.27 -4.19
CA THR A 305 15.21 2.29 -2.78
C THR A 305 16.07 1.07 -2.45
N MET A 306 16.73 1.07 -1.29
CA MET A 306 17.51 -0.08 -0.83
C MET A 306 16.72 -1.39 -0.85
N GLY A 307 17.38 -2.48 -1.23
CA GLY A 307 16.78 -3.81 -1.35
C GLY A 307 15.97 -4.02 -2.64
N GLN A 308 15.62 -2.94 -3.35
CA GLN A 308 15.03 -3.06 -4.67
C GLN A 308 16.10 -3.32 -5.73
N ARG A 309 15.70 -4.04 -6.78
CA ARG A 309 16.46 -4.17 -8.02
C ARG A 309 15.65 -3.65 -9.20
N LEU A 310 16.36 -3.16 -10.20
CA LEU A 310 15.86 -2.91 -11.54
C LEU A 310 16.36 -4.04 -12.43
N ALA A 311 15.49 -4.99 -12.75
CA ALA A 311 15.77 -6.10 -13.65
C ALA A 311 15.55 -5.69 -15.12
N VAL A 312 16.04 -6.51 -16.05
CA VAL A 312 15.80 -6.35 -17.50
C VAL A 312 14.33 -6.07 -17.79
N GLY A 313 14.06 -5.05 -18.61
CA GLY A 313 12.72 -4.61 -18.98
C GLY A 313 12.07 -3.64 -17.99
N GLN A 314 12.65 -3.44 -16.80
CA GLN A 314 12.12 -2.53 -15.79
C GLN A 314 12.70 -1.12 -15.92
N PHE A 315 11.90 -0.12 -15.54
CA PHE A 315 12.29 1.29 -15.59
C PHE A 315 11.81 2.10 -14.37
N ARG A 316 12.30 3.34 -14.28
CA ARG A 316 11.83 4.42 -13.40
C ARG A 316 11.69 5.70 -14.21
N LYS A 317 10.58 6.43 -14.09
CA LYS A 317 10.37 7.71 -14.80
C LYS A 317 10.41 8.91 -13.88
N SER A 318 11.00 10.03 -14.30
CA SER A 318 10.91 11.30 -13.55
C SER A 318 9.47 11.67 -13.20
N PRO A 319 9.22 12.52 -12.19
CA PRO A 319 7.85 12.84 -11.78
C PRO A 319 6.98 13.45 -12.90
N ASN A 320 7.58 14.17 -13.85
CA ASN A 320 6.92 14.73 -15.04
C ASN A 320 6.83 13.75 -16.22
N GLY A 321 7.37 12.53 -16.07
CA GLY A 321 7.39 11.50 -17.11
C GLY A 321 8.37 11.75 -18.27
N SER A 322 9.09 12.86 -18.27
CA SER A 322 9.98 13.28 -19.37
C SER A 322 11.31 12.53 -19.43
N TYR A 323 11.71 11.85 -18.35
CA TYR A 323 12.94 11.08 -18.29
C TYR A 323 12.68 9.68 -17.78
N MET A 324 13.49 8.72 -18.23
CA MET A 324 13.33 7.30 -17.88
C MET A 324 14.68 6.62 -17.69
N LEU A 325 14.92 6.09 -16.50
CA LEU A 325 15.99 5.13 -16.24
C LEU A 325 15.49 3.74 -16.58
N PHE A 326 16.13 3.05 -17.51
CA PHE A 326 15.67 1.78 -18.07
C PHE A 326 16.79 0.74 -18.04
N GLN A 327 16.52 -0.42 -17.44
CA GLN A 327 17.39 -1.59 -17.50
C GLN A 327 17.05 -2.38 -18.76
N GLN A 328 17.91 -2.31 -19.76
CA GLN A 328 17.69 -2.88 -21.09
C GLN A 328 17.99 -4.39 -21.15
N GLU A 329 17.52 -5.04 -22.22
CA GLU A 329 17.72 -6.49 -22.47
C GLU A 329 19.17 -6.88 -22.73
N ASP A 330 19.95 -5.96 -23.26
CA ASP A 330 21.40 -6.11 -23.46
C ASP A 330 22.18 -5.96 -22.15
N GLY A 331 21.51 -5.68 -21.02
CA GLY A 331 22.11 -5.49 -19.70
C GLY A 331 22.51 -4.05 -19.38
N ASN A 332 22.32 -3.13 -20.31
CA ASN A 332 22.67 -1.73 -20.13
C ASN A 332 21.64 -0.99 -19.27
N LEU A 333 22.10 -0.22 -18.28
CA LEU A 333 21.26 0.71 -17.54
C LEU A 333 21.37 2.08 -18.18
N VAL A 334 20.26 2.59 -18.74
CA VAL A 334 20.27 3.81 -19.54
C VAL A 334 19.23 4.80 -19.03
N LEU A 335 19.66 6.04 -18.82
CA LEU A 335 18.78 7.19 -18.62
C LEU A 335 18.48 7.83 -19.98
N ARG A 336 17.20 8.04 -20.28
CA ARG A 336 16.72 8.55 -21.56
C ARG A 336 15.74 9.70 -21.37
N ASP A 337 15.64 10.58 -22.37
CA ASP A 337 14.60 11.60 -22.45
C ASP A 337 13.29 11.06 -23.07
N SER A 338 12.28 11.91 -23.20
CA SER A 338 10.95 11.57 -23.72
C SER A 338 10.96 11.20 -25.21
N ALA A 339 11.99 11.59 -25.95
CA ALA A 339 12.21 11.17 -27.34
C ALA A 339 12.92 9.81 -27.43
N GLY A 340 13.29 9.22 -26.29
CA GLY A 340 14.01 7.95 -26.20
C GLY A 340 15.52 8.08 -26.40
N LYS A 341 16.06 9.30 -26.51
CA LYS A 341 17.50 9.55 -26.64
C LYS A 341 18.18 9.25 -25.31
N ALA A 342 19.23 8.45 -25.36
CA ALA A 342 20.09 8.19 -24.21
C ALA A 342 20.84 9.46 -23.81
N ILE A 343 20.70 9.87 -22.54
CA ILE A 343 21.42 10.99 -21.94
C ILE A 343 22.54 10.50 -21.00
N TRP A 344 22.40 9.30 -20.43
CA TRP A 344 23.45 8.63 -19.67
C TRP A 344 23.31 7.10 -19.75
N SER A 345 24.40 6.36 -19.57
CA SER A 345 24.44 4.90 -19.52
C SER A 345 25.58 4.40 -18.64
N ASN A 346 25.41 3.24 -18.00
CA ASN A 346 26.49 2.55 -17.28
C ASN A 346 27.41 1.70 -18.17
N SER A 347 27.09 1.57 -19.47
CA SER A 347 27.83 0.80 -20.48
C SER A 347 28.01 -0.69 -20.19
N VAL A 348 27.24 -1.25 -19.26
CA VAL A 348 27.27 -2.69 -18.97
C VAL A 348 26.55 -3.46 -20.07
N THR A 349 27.11 -4.61 -20.45
CA THR A 349 26.47 -5.55 -21.38
C THR A 349 26.43 -6.94 -20.77
N GLY A 350 25.38 -7.70 -21.07
CA GLY A 350 25.18 -9.06 -20.59
C GLY A 350 23.70 -9.42 -20.40
N LYS A 351 23.33 -10.64 -20.77
CA LYS A 351 21.96 -11.14 -20.56
C LYS A 351 21.68 -11.32 -19.07
N GLY A 352 20.51 -10.88 -18.63
CA GLY A 352 20.04 -11.07 -17.25
C GLY A 352 20.71 -10.15 -16.22
N VAL A 353 21.40 -9.09 -16.64
CA VAL A 353 21.96 -8.09 -15.73
C VAL A 353 20.84 -7.35 -15.00
N ALA A 354 21.01 -7.14 -13.70
CA ALA A 354 20.11 -6.34 -12.88
C ALA A 354 20.89 -5.33 -12.04
N THR A 355 20.28 -4.16 -11.82
CA THR A 355 20.85 -3.10 -10.98
C THR A 355 20.22 -3.10 -9.61
N TYR A 356 21.03 -3.05 -8.56
CA TYR A 356 20.65 -3.17 -7.16
C TYR A 356 21.03 -1.92 -6.40
N ILE A 357 20.24 -1.53 -5.40
CA ILE A 357 20.71 -0.66 -4.31
C ILE A 357 20.98 -1.54 -3.10
N GLN A 358 22.26 -1.69 -2.76
CA GLN A 358 22.74 -2.53 -1.68
C GLN A 358 22.51 -1.89 -0.32
N ALA A 359 22.58 -2.69 0.74
CA ALA A 359 22.33 -2.25 2.11
C ALA A 359 23.35 -1.22 2.64
N ASP A 360 24.52 -1.15 2.02
CA ASP A 360 25.58 -0.18 2.26
C ASP A 360 25.37 1.15 1.51
N GLY A 361 24.33 1.22 0.66
CA GLY A 361 24.02 2.38 -0.17
C GLY A 361 24.85 2.44 -1.46
N ASN A 362 25.47 1.33 -1.88
CA ASN A 362 26.07 1.20 -3.20
C ASN A 362 25.01 0.85 -4.25
N VAL A 363 25.03 1.52 -5.41
CA VAL A 363 24.23 1.09 -6.57
C VAL A 363 25.11 0.23 -7.45
N VAL A 364 24.71 -1.02 -7.70
CA VAL A 364 25.56 -2.02 -8.37
C VAL A 364 24.76 -2.76 -9.43
N SER A 365 25.27 -2.80 -10.66
CA SER A 365 24.78 -3.71 -11.70
C SER A 365 25.56 -5.02 -11.61
N ARG A 366 24.84 -6.14 -11.52
CA ARG A 366 25.42 -7.48 -11.39
C ARG A 366 24.99 -8.39 -12.54
N SER A 367 25.85 -9.32 -12.91
CA SER A 367 25.52 -10.42 -13.82
C SER A 367 24.45 -11.35 -13.19
N SER A 368 23.93 -12.27 -13.98
CA SER A 368 23.02 -13.33 -13.49
C SER A 368 23.67 -14.29 -12.50
N SER A 369 25.00 -14.46 -12.56
CA SER A 369 25.82 -15.20 -11.58
C SER A 369 26.10 -14.40 -10.30
N GLY A 370 25.77 -13.11 -10.27
CA GLY A 370 25.98 -12.23 -9.13
C GLY A 370 27.29 -11.44 -9.15
N ASP A 371 28.10 -11.55 -10.20
CA ASP A 371 29.36 -10.81 -10.32
C ASP A 371 29.09 -9.31 -10.52
N PRO A 372 29.80 -8.41 -9.81
CA PRO A 372 29.63 -6.98 -9.99
C PRO A 372 30.24 -6.53 -11.33
N LEU A 373 29.41 -5.91 -12.18
CA LEU A 373 29.82 -5.43 -13.50
C LEU A 373 30.01 -3.90 -13.52
N TRP A 374 29.26 -3.18 -12.68
CA TRP A 374 29.37 -1.73 -12.52
C TRP A 374 28.87 -1.32 -11.14
N HIS A 375 29.40 -0.23 -10.59
CA HIS A 375 28.90 0.34 -9.34
C HIS A 375 29.21 1.83 -9.18
N THR A 376 28.46 2.50 -8.31
CA THR A 376 28.66 3.92 -7.96
C THR A 376 29.86 4.18 -7.05
N GLN A 377 30.45 3.13 -6.45
CA GLN A 377 31.54 3.25 -5.45
C GLN A 377 31.10 4.02 -4.20
N THR A 378 29.82 3.92 -3.83
CA THR A 378 29.27 4.65 -2.68
C THR A 378 29.10 3.73 -1.48
N ASN A 379 29.33 4.24 -0.27
CA ASN A 379 29.07 3.52 0.98
C ASN A 379 28.52 4.46 2.08
N PRO A 380 27.41 5.18 1.84
CA PRO A 380 26.78 6.08 2.83
C PRO A 380 26.08 5.35 3.99
N GLY A 381 26.00 4.02 3.92
CA GLY A 381 25.23 3.17 4.81
C GLY A 381 23.75 3.10 4.43
N ARG A 382 22.92 2.70 5.39
CA ARG A 382 21.49 2.47 5.17
C ARG A 382 20.72 3.77 4.90
N GLY A 383 19.55 3.62 4.26
CA GLY A 383 18.59 4.71 4.06
C GLY A 383 18.84 5.53 2.80
N CYS A 384 19.38 4.90 1.74
CA CYS A 384 19.63 5.56 0.47
C CYS A 384 18.58 5.22 -0.59
N PHE A 385 18.39 6.15 -1.52
CA PHE A 385 17.49 5.99 -2.65
C PHE A 385 18.05 6.68 -3.90
N LEU A 386 17.91 6.03 -5.05
CA LEU A 386 18.28 6.56 -6.36
C LEU A 386 17.04 7.21 -6.98
N LEU A 387 17.16 8.43 -7.50
CA LEU A 387 16.06 9.26 -8.00
C LEU A 387 16.35 9.77 -9.41
N VAL A 388 15.40 9.59 -10.33
CA VAL A 388 15.36 10.28 -11.62
C VAL A 388 14.62 11.61 -11.46
N GLN A 389 15.27 12.73 -11.71
CA GLN A 389 14.70 14.06 -11.50
C GLN A 389 14.07 14.64 -12.78
N ASN A 390 13.24 15.66 -12.62
CA ASN A 390 12.52 16.33 -13.72
C ASN A 390 13.43 17.16 -14.65
N ASP A 391 14.69 17.35 -14.26
CA ASP A 391 15.74 18.04 -15.00
C ASP A 391 16.66 17.07 -15.76
N GLY A 392 16.40 15.76 -15.67
CA GLY A 392 17.20 14.74 -16.33
C GLY A 392 18.40 14.23 -15.52
N ASN A 393 18.53 14.63 -14.25
CA ASN A 393 19.57 14.09 -13.38
C ASN A 393 19.18 12.72 -12.81
N LEU A 394 20.17 11.84 -12.64
CA LEU A 394 20.05 10.61 -11.85
C LEU A 394 20.85 10.78 -10.56
N VAL A 395 20.18 10.77 -9.41
CA VAL A 395 20.79 11.14 -8.14
C VAL A 395 20.58 10.08 -7.07
N LEU A 396 21.67 9.62 -6.46
CA LEU A 396 21.62 8.84 -5.23
C LEU A 396 21.61 9.78 -4.03
N TYR A 397 20.56 9.71 -3.24
CA TYR A 397 20.39 10.46 -2.01
C TYR A 397 20.51 9.56 -0.78
N LYS A 398 20.88 10.16 0.34
CA LYS A 398 20.61 9.65 1.68
C LYS A 398 19.25 10.16 2.18
N ALA A 399 18.67 9.52 3.20
CA ALA A 399 17.35 9.86 3.74
C ALA A 399 17.18 11.32 4.19
N ASP A 400 18.28 12.01 4.51
CA ASP A 400 18.34 13.44 4.83
C ASP A 400 18.43 14.36 3.59
N LEU A 401 18.22 13.80 2.40
CA LEU A 401 18.35 14.47 1.09
C LEU A 401 19.76 14.95 0.76
N LYS A 402 20.78 14.47 1.48
CA LYS A 402 22.17 14.68 1.07
C LYS A 402 22.44 13.91 -0.22
N VAL A 403 22.93 14.62 -1.24
CA VAL A 403 23.42 14.00 -2.48
C VAL A 403 24.68 13.19 -2.17
N ILE A 404 24.65 11.91 -2.55
CA ILE A 404 25.76 10.98 -2.42
C ILE A 404 26.46 10.78 -3.76
N TRP A 405 25.68 10.73 -4.85
CA TRP A 405 26.18 10.54 -6.21
C TRP A 405 25.18 11.10 -7.23
N THR A 406 25.67 11.57 -8.38
CA THR A 406 24.82 12.11 -9.46
C THR A 406 25.44 11.92 -10.85
N ARG A 407 24.59 11.84 -11.88
CA ARG A 407 24.93 11.84 -13.30
C ARG A 407 23.96 12.67 -14.12
#